data_AF-A0A2J8UAZ8-F1
#
_entry.id   AF-A0A2J8UAZ8-F1
#
_cell.length_a   1.000
_cell.length_b   1.000
_cell.length_c   1.000
_cell.angle_alpha   90.00
_cell.angle_beta   90.00
_cell.angle_gamma   90.00
#
_symmetry.space_group_name_H-M   'P 1'
#
loop_
_entity.id
_entity.type
_entity.pdbx_description
1 polymer ?
#
loop_
_entity_poly.entity_id
_entity_poly.type
_entity_poly.pdbx_seq_one_letter_code
_entity_poly.pdbx_strand_id
1 'polypeptide(L)'
;MAAGETQLYAKVSNKLKGRSSPLLLEPLLAMGFPVHTALKALAATGRKTAEEALAWLHDHCNDPSLDDPIPQEYALFLCPTGPLLEKLQEFWRESKRQCAKNRAHEVFPHVTLCDFFTCEDQKVECLYEALKRAGDRLLGSFPMAVPLALHSSISYLGFFVNGSPADVIREFAMTFATEASLLADCSVKPCTKQLHLTLAHKFYPHHQRALEQLARAIPLGHSCQWTAALYSRDMRFVHYQTLRALFQYKPQNMDELTLRPGDYIFVDPTQQDEASEGWVIGISQRTGCRGFLPENYTDRASESDTWVKHRMYTFSLATDLNSRKDGEASSRCSGEFLPQTARSLSSLQALQATVARKSVLVVRHGERLDQIFGKSWLQQCSTPDGKYYRPDLNFPCSLPRRSRGIKDFENDPPLSSCGIFQSRIAGDALLDSGIRISSVFVSPALRCVQTAKLILEELKLEKKIKIRVEPGIFEWTKWEAGKTTPTLMSLEELKEANFNIDTDYRSLPWACASVKKIKRKENGSW
;
A
#
# COMPACT_ATOMS: atom_id res chain seq x y z
N MET A 1 9.19 -41.00 8.20
CA MET A 1 8.31 -41.65 9.20
C MET A 1 7.98 -40.58 10.23
N ALA A 2 6.94 -39.77 10.01
CA ALA A 2 5.51 -40.04 10.13
C ALA A 2 4.99 -39.51 11.49
N ALA A 3 4.10 -38.53 11.39
CA ALA A 3 3.07 -38.07 12.35
C ALA A 3 3.54 -37.62 13.75
N GLY A 4 3.58 -36.30 13.95
CA GLY A 4 3.39 -35.66 15.25
C GLY A 4 2.13 -34.81 15.20
N GLU A 5 1.09 -35.27 15.89
CA GLU A 5 -0.29 -34.78 15.83
C GLU A 5 -0.42 -33.29 16.16
N THR A 6 -1.13 -32.58 15.29
CA THR A 6 -1.65 -31.23 15.53
C THR A 6 -2.84 -31.33 16.48
N GLN A 7 -2.65 -31.01 17.77
CA GLN A 7 -3.76 -30.87 18.72
C GLN A 7 -4.57 -29.61 18.37
N LEU A 8 -5.54 -29.79 17.49
CA LEU A 8 -6.55 -28.81 17.12
C LEU A 8 -7.58 -28.69 18.26
N TYR A 9 -7.53 -27.52 18.90
CA TYR A 9 -8.59 -26.85 19.67
C TYR A 9 -9.07 -27.48 20.98
N ALA A 10 -8.76 -26.78 22.09
CA ALA A 10 -9.36 -27.02 23.39
C ALA A 10 -10.86 -26.68 23.36
N LYS A 11 -11.69 -27.58 23.93
CA LYS A 11 -13.14 -27.42 24.08
C LYS A 11 -13.48 -26.19 24.93
N VAL A 12 -14.20 -25.23 24.36
CA VAL A 12 -14.78 -24.09 25.09
C VAL A 12 -15.95 -24.59 25.95
N SER A 13 -15.86 -24.34 27.26
CA SER A 13 -16.90 -24.69 28.25
C SER A 13 -17.89 -23.54 28.40
N ASN A 14 -19.16 -23.77 28.08
CA ASN A 14 -20.25 -22.82 28.28
C ASN A 14 -20.69 -22.80 29.75
N LYS A 15 -20.16 -21.85 30.55
CA LYS A 15 -20.81 -21.39 31.79
C LYS A 15 -20.64 -19.88 31.97
N LEU A 16 -21.65 -19.12 31.53
CA LEU A 16 -21.83 -17.72 31.91
C LEU A 16 -22.27 -17.62 33.38
N LYS A 17 -21.45 -16.96 34.22
CA LYS A 17 -21.88 -16.31 35.46
C LYS A 17 -21.35 -14.89 35.47
N GLY A 18 -22.26 -13.96 35.72
CA GLY A 18 -22.16 -12.58 35.26
C GLY A 18 -21.18 -11.68 35.99
N ARG A 19 -20.81 -10.62 35.28
CA ARG A 19 -20.48 -9.28 35.79
C ARG A 19 -20.53 -8.32 34.60
N SER A 20 -21.44 -7.34 34.71
CA SER A 20 -21.61 -6.15 33.85
C SER A 20 -21.83 -6.43 32.36
N SER A 21 -23.09 -6.36 31.89
CA SER A 21 -23.39 -6.26 30.45
C SER A 21 -22.70 -5.00 29.89
N PRO A 22 -21.80 -5.11 28.91
CA PRO A 22 -21.10 -3.94 28.38
C PRO A 22 -22.08 -3.02 27.65
N LEU A 23 -22.00 -1.70 27.89
CA LEU A 23 -22.83 -0.66 27.25
C LEU A 23 -22.94 -0.79 25.71
N LEU A 24 -21.92 -1.34 25.07
CA LEU A 24 -21.87 -1.53 23.60
C LEU A 24 -22.55 -2.81 23.11
N LEU A 25 -22.77 -3.80 23.98
CA LEU A 25 -23.34 -5.09 23.63
C LEU A 25 -24.87 -5.03 23.61
N GLU A 26 -25.48 -4.33 24.56
CA GLU A 26 -26.95 -4.28 24.72
C GLU A 26 -27.70 -3.82 23.46
N PRO A 27 -27.26 -2.78 22.71
CA PRO A 27 -27.93 -2.38 21.48
C PRO A 27 -27.93 -3.49 20.42
N LEU A 28 -26.82 -4.23 20.28
CA LEU A 28 -26.69 -5.31 19.31
C LEU A 28 -27.60 -6.50 19.66
N LEU A 29 -27.70 -6.83 20.94
CA LEU A 29 -28.62 -7.88 21.42
C LEU A 29 -30.08 -7.47 21.24
N ALA A 30 -30.42 -6.19 21.47
CA ALA A 30 -31.77 -5.67 21.28
C ALA A 30 -32.23 -5.74 19.80
N MET A 31 -31.28 -5.68 18.86
CA MET A 31 -31.54 -5.89 17.42
C MET A 31 -31.62 -7.37 17.01
N GLY A 32 -31.43 -8.30 17.95
CA GLY A 32 -31.60 -9.74 17.73
C GLY A 32 -30.34 -10.49 17.30
N PHE A 33 -29.16 -9.86 17.32
CA PHE A 33 -27.91 -10.56 17.01
C PHE A 33 -27.52 -11.53 18.15
N PRO A 34 -27.04 -12.75 17.83
CA PRO A 34 -26.49 -13.66 18.84
C PRO A 34 -25.33 -13.04 19.60
N VAL A 35 -25.17 -13.43 20.88
CA VAL A 35 -24.16 -12.86 21.78
C VAL A 35 -22.74 -13.04 21.25
N HIS A 36 -22.40 -14.24 20.74
CA HIS A 36 -21.05 -14.50 20.22
C HIS A 36 -20.76 -13.67 18.97
N THR A 37 -21.72 -13.52 18.06
CA THR A 37 -21.56 -12.72 16.84
C THR A 37 -21.41 -11.23 17.15
N ALA A 38 -22.21 -10.71 18.09
CA ALA A 38 -22.10 -9.33 18.54
C ALA A 38 -20.75 -9.05 19.22
N LEU A 39 -20.25 -9.98 20.04
CA LEU A 39 -18.93 -9.86 20.67
C LEU A 39 -17.79 -9.94 19.65
N LYS A 40 -17.89 -10.82 18.65
CA LYS A 40 -16.95 -10.90 17.53
C LYS A 40 -16.88 -9.58 16.76
N ALA A 41 -18.03 -9.00 16.41
CA ALA A 41 -18.09 -7.71 15.71
C ALA A 41 -17.49 -6.56 16.54
N LEU A 42 -17.78 -6.54 17.85
CA LEU A 42 -17.19 -5.59 18.78
C LEU A 42 -15.67 -5.76 18.84
N ALA A 43 -15.15 -6.99 18.91
CA ALA A 43 -13.73 -7.25 18.87
C ALA A 43 -13.13 -6.81 17.52
N ALA A 44 -13.76 -7.13 16.38
CA ALA A 44 -13.27 -6.84 15.03
C ALA A 44 -13.23 -5.34 14.71
N THR A 45 -13.98 -4.52 15.45
CA THR A 45 -14.02 -3.06 15.32
C THR A 45 -13.25 -2.33 16.42
N GLY A 46 -12.60 -3.07 17.33
CA GLY A 46 -11.80 -2.49 18.41
C GLY A 46 -12.62 -1.97 19.58
N ARG A 47 -13.91 -2.32 19.63
CA ARG A 47 -14.88 -1.90 20.66
C ARG A 47 -14.92 -0.37 20.80
N LYS A 48 -15.01 0.33 19.66
CA LYS A 48 -15.09 1.80 19.60
C LYS A 48 -16.51 2.29 19.84
N THR A 49 -17.45 1.82 19.02
CA THR A 49 -18.87 2.20 19.06
C THR A 49 -19.76 1.02 18.72
N ALA A 50 -21.04 1.06 19.10
CA ALA A 50 -22.01 0.03 18.76
C ALA A 50 -22.39 0.11 17.27
N GLU A 51 -22.38 1.31 16.70
CA GLU A 51 -22.70 1.60 15.31
C GLU A 51 -21.66 1.02 14.34
N GLU A 52 -20.36 1.10 14.67
CA GLU A 52 -19.30 0.48 13.86
C GLU A 52 -19.44 -1.05 13.87
N ALA A 53 -19.71 -1.64 15.04
CA ALA A 53 -19.93 -3.09 15.15
C ALA A 53 -21.20 -3.53 14.39
N LEU A 54 -22.28 -2.74 14.45
CA LEU A 54 -23.48 -2.98 13.67
C LEU A 54 -23.23 -2.92 12.16
N ALA A 55 -22.51 -1.89 11.70
CA ALA A 55 -22.14 -1.76 10.29
C ALA A 55 -21.31 -2.96 9.82
N TRP A 56 -20.35 -3.39 10.65
CA TRP A 56 -19.55 -4.58 10.39
C TRP A 56 -20.41 -5.84 10.27
N LEU A 57 -21.38 -6.05 11.17
CA LEU A 57 -22.32 -7.19 11.10
C LEU A 57 -23.16 -7.17 9.83
N HIS A 58 -23.62 -6.00 9.39
CA HIS A 58 -24.37 -5.88 8.15
C HIS A 58 -23.52 -6.20 6.92
N ASP A 59 -22.28 -5.72 6.87
CA ASP A 59 -21.37 -6.04 5.77
C ASP A 59 -20.98 -7.53 5.75
N HIS A 60 -20.93 -8.18 6.91
CA HIS A 60 -20.61 -9.62 7.08
C HIS A 60 -21.86 -10.53 7.07
N CYS A 61 -23.04 -10.04 6.68
CA CYS A 61 -24.26 -10.84 6.68
C CYS A 61 -24.19 -12.13 5.84
N ASN A 62 -23.29 -12.17 4.84
CA ASN A 62 -23.03 -13.34 3.99
C ASN A 62 -21.65 -13.97 4.26
N ASP A 63 -21.01 -13.66 5.38
CA ASP A 63 -19.74 -14.27 5.77
C ASP A 63 -19.98 -15.71 6.27
N PRO A 64 -19.45 -16.74 5.57
CA PRO A 64 -19.64 -18.14 5.97
C PRO A 64 -18.99 -18.50 7.32
N SER A 65 -18.08 -17.67 7.81
CA SER A 65 -17.30 -17.88 9.04
C SER A 65 -17.75 -17.01 10.21
N LEU A 66 -18.84 -16.27 10.03
CA LEU A 66 -19.33 -15.30 11.02
C LEU A 66 -19.62 -15.96 12.38
N ASP A 67 -20.08 -17.20 12.38
CA ASP A 67 -20.40 -17.96 13.61
C ASP A 67 -19.25 -18.83 14.12
N ASP A 68 -18.13 -18.93 13.40
CA ASP A 68 -17.01 -19.75 13.85
C ASP A 68 -16.41 -19.23 15.15
N PRO A 69 -16.10 -20.06 16.16
CA PRO A 69 -15.55 -19.61 17.44
C PRO A 69 -14.05 -19.31 17.33
N ILE A 70 -13.64 -18.53 16.34
CA ILE A 70 -12.25 -18.18 16.06
C ILE A 70 -11.96 -16.82 16.69
N PRO A 71 -11.16 -16.77 17.77
CA PRO A 71 -10.78 -15.51 18.41
C PRO A 71 -9.77 -14.75 17.56
N GLN A 72 -9.64 -13.47 17.84
CA GLN A 72 -8.54 -12.68 17.28
C GLN A 72 -7.21 -12.94 17.99
N GLU A 73 -6.13 -12.69 17.27
CA GLU A 73 -4.80 -12.59 17.85
C GLU A 73 -4.50 -11.14 18.23
N TYR A 74 -3.98 -10.94 19.42
CA TYR A 74 -3.62 -9.65 19.99
C TYR A 74 -2.10 -9.56 20.17
N ALA A 75 -1.57 -8.35 20.07
CA ALA A 75 -0.20 -8.04 20.42
C ALA A 75 -0.09 -6.64 21.04
N LEU A 76 0.83 -6.51 22.00
CA LEU A 76 1.12 -5.25 22.66
C LEU A 76 2.42 -4.66 22.10
N PHE A 77 2.33 -3.41 21.68
CA PHE A 77 3.44 -2.68 21.08
C PHE A 77 3.69 -1.37 21.82
N LEU A 78 4.95 -1.00 22.00
CA LEU A 78 5.32 0.34 22.45
C LEU A 78 5.61 1.22 21.23
N CYS A 79 4.79 2.24 21.03
CA CYS A 79 4.82 3.10 19.85
C CYS A 79 5.38 4.49 20.21
N PRO A 80 6.35 5.02 19.45
CA PRO A 80 6.78 6.41 19.60
C PRO A 80 5.69 7.35 19.06
N THR A 81 5.56 8.52 19.66
CA THR A 81 4.65 9.58 19.18
C THR A 81 5.39 10.91 18.97
N GLY A 82 4.72 11.88 18.34
CA GLY A 82 5.27 13.22 18.10
C GLY A 82 6.43 13.24 17.09
N PRO A 83 7.43 14.14 17.28
CA PRO A 83 8.48 14.40 16.27
C PRO A 83 9.30 13.17 15.88
N LEU A 84 9.53 12.23 16.80
CA LEU A 84 10.25 10.99 16.49
C LEU A 84 9.48 10.13 15.49
N LEU A 85 8.16 10.00 15.67
CA LEU A 85 7.31 9.24 14.76
C LEU A 85 7.33 9.84 13.34
N GLU A 86 7.25 11.18 13.23
CA GLU A 86 7.33 11.87 11.94
C GLU A 86 8.65 11.59 11.22
N LYS A 87 9.77 11.59 11.96
CA LYS A 87 11.10 11.29 11.40
C LYS A 87 11.25 9.82 11.01
N LEU A 88 10.67 8.90 11.76
CA LEU A 88 10.62 7.47 11.40
C LEU A 88 9.78 7.24 10.13
N GLN A 89 8.65 7.94 10.00
CA GLN A 89 7.84 7.89 8.79
C GLN A 89 8.55 8.50 7.57
N GLU A 90 9.28 9.60 7.76
CA GLU A 90 10.13 10.20 6.73
C GLU A 90 11.23 9.22 6.30
N PHE A 91 11.91 8.58 7.26
CA PHE A 91 12.88 7.52 6.99
C PHE A 91 12.27 6.43 6.13
N TRP A 92 11.06 5.93 6.46
CA TRP A 92 10.44 4.86 5.68
C TRP A 92 9.99 5.26 4.29
N ARG A 93 9.50 6.49 4.13
CA ARG A 93 9.18 7.01 2.80
C ARG A 93 10.43 7.04 1.92
N GLU A 94 11.54 7.49 2.48
CA GLU A 94 12.80 7.61 1.77
C GLU A 94 13.49 6.26 1.52
N SER A 95 13.48 5.36 2.51
CA SER A 95 14.03 4.01 2.36
C SER A 95 13.24 3.19 1.34
N LYS A 96 11.91 3.30 1.32
CA LYS A 96 11.08 2.65 0.29
C LYS A 96 11.39 3.18 -1.11
N ARG A 97 11.66 4.49 -1.23
CA ARG A 97 12.02 5.14 -2.50
C ARG A 97 13.40 4.74 -3.00
N GLN A 98 14.42 4.72 -2.14
CA GLN A 98 15.81 4.45 -2.53
C GLN A 98 16.17 2.96 -2.56
N CYS A 99 15.50 2.15 -1.74
CA CYS A 99 15.93 0.77 -1.45
C CYS A 99 14.79 -0.27 -1.61
N ALA A 100 13.68 0.12 -2.24
CA ALA A 100 12.45 -0.66 -2.38
C ALA A 100 11.79 -1.06 -1.05
N LYS A 101 10.60 -1.68 -1.13
CA LYS A 101 9.86 -2.18 0.04
C LYS A 101 10.61 -3.38 0.64
N ASN A 102 11.10 -3.24 1.86
CA ASN A 102 11.52 -4.33 2.74
C ASN A 102 10.46 -4.65 3.82
N ARG A 103 10.63 -5.73 4.58
CA ARG A 103 9.64 -6.22 5.55
C ARG A 103 9.35 -5.28 6.72
N ALA A 104 10.24 -4.35 7.06
CA ALA A 104 9.96 -3.38 8.13
C ALA A 104 8.81 -2.43 7.75
N HIS A 105 8.55 -2.22 6.45
CA HIS A 105 7.44 -1.36 6.00
C HIS A 105 6.06 -2.02 6.09
N GLU A 106 5.98 -3.31 6.45
CA GLU A 106 4.71 -4.01 6.63
C GLU A 106 4.00 -3.62 7.93
N VAL A 107 4.74 -3.04 8.88
CA VAL A 107 4.25 -2.64 10.21
C VAL A 107 4.63 -1.19 10.51
N PHE A 108 3.83 -0.47 11.29
CA PHE A 108 4.13 0.88 11.80
C PHE A 108 5.36 0.89 12.75
N PRO A 109 6.02 2.03 13.06
CA PRO A 109 7.24 2.01 13.88
C PRO A 109 6.90 1.65 15.31
N HIS A 110 7.51 0.61 15.86
CA HIS A 110 7.18 0.10 17.19
C HIS A 110 8.32 -0.71 17.81
N VAL A 111 8.20 -0.94 19.13
CA VAL A 111 8.92 -1.96 19.88
C VAL A 111 7.93 -3.05 20.30
N THR A 112 8.22 -4.30 19.97
CA THR A 112 7.37 -5.45 20.33
C THR A 112 7.55 -5.80 21.81
N LEU A 113 6.45 -5.81 22.57
CA LEU A 113 6.47 -6.09 24.01
C LEU A 113 6.10 -7.54 24.35
N CYS A 114 5.30 -8.19 23.52
CA CYS A 114 4.95 -9.60 23.68
C CYS A 114 4.76 -10.28 22.31
N ASP A 115 4.80 -11.61 22.30
CA ASP A 115 4.35 -12.40 21.16
C ASP A 115 2.85 -12.21 20.93
N PHE A 116 2.38 -12.54 19.73
CA PHE A 116 0.93 -12.63 19.47
C PHE A 116 0.30 -13.70 20.36
N PHE A 117 -0.87 -13.39 20.92
CA PHE A 117 -1.64 -14.29 21.79
C PHE A 117 -3.13 -14.18 21.47
N THR A 118 -3.90 -15.25 21.72
CA THR A 118 -5.35 -15.23 21.49
C THR A 118 -6.10 -14.76 22.75
N CYS A 119 -7.23 -14.09 22.54
CA CYS A 119 -8.16 -13.71 23.61
C CYS A 119 -9.59 -13.95 23.13
N GLU A 120 -10.41 -14.61 23.95
CA GLU A 120 -11.84 -14.79 23.65
C GLU A 120 -12.56 -13.43 23.56
N ASP A 121 -13.48 -13.29 22.59
CA ASP A 121 -14.18 -12.02 22.33
C ASP A 121 -14.94 -11.48 23.56
N GLN A 122 -15.40 -12.37 24.44
CA GLN A 122 -16.08 -12.01 25.69
C GLN A 122 -15.13 -11.44 26.76
N LYS A 123 -13.83 -11.75 26.70
CA LYS A 123 -12.82 -11.36 27.70
C LYS A 123 -12.00 -10.13 27.29
N VAL A 124 -12.27 -9.54 26.12
CA VAL A 124 -11.51 -8.39 25.57
C VAL A 124 -11.56 -7.16 26.48
N GLU A 125 -12.67 -6.88 27.16
CA GLU A 125 -12.73 -5.79 28.16
C GLU A 125 -11.81 -6.06 29.36
N CYS A 126 -11.72 -7.32 29.81
CA CYS A 126 -10.78 -7.70 30.87
C CYS A 126 -9.33 -7.49 30.42
N LEU A 127 -9.04 -7.70 29.13
CA LEU A 127 -7.73 -7.42 28.55
C LEU A 127 -7.40 -5.91 28.53
N TYR A 128 -8.41 -5.06 28.32
CA TYR A 128 -8.25 -3.60 28.42
C TYR A 128 -7.95 -3.15 29.85
N GLU A 129 -8.65 -3.73 30.81
CA GLU A 129 -8.41 -3.48 32.23
C GLU A 129 -7.01 -3.97 32.65
N ALA A 130 -6.54 -5.11 32.12
CA ALA A 130 -5.18 -5.58 32.32
C ALA A 130 -4.12 -4.57 31.81
N LEU A 131 -4.33 -4.00 30.61
CA LEU A 131 -3.46 -2.95 30.08
C LEU A 131 -3.45 -1.72 30.97
N LYS A 132 -4.63 -1.27 31.41
CA LYS A 132 -4.77 -0.11 32.30
C LYS A 132 -4.05 -0.34 33.63
N ARG A 133 -4.26 -1.48 34.29
CA ARG A 133 -3.61 -1.80 35.58
C ARG A 133 -2.10 -1.90 35.47
N ALA A 134 -1.60 -2.54 34.41
CA ALA A 134 -0.17 -2.62 34.16
C ALA A 134 0.45 -1.23 33.90
N GLY A 135 -0.26 -0.38 33.15
CA GLY A 135 0.14 1.00 32.91
C GLY A 135 0.16 1.82 34.19
N ASP A 136 -0.94 1.80 34.95
CA ASP A 136 -1.09 2.56 36.20
C ASP A 136 -0.03 2.17 37.24
N ARG A 137 0.34 0.87 37.32
CA ARG A 137 1.38 0.40 38.24
C ARG A 137 2.76 0.97 37.91
N LEU A 138 3.11 1.11 36.64
CA LEU A 138 4.45 1.57 36.21
C LEU A 138 4.48 3.02 35.72
N LEU A 139 3.37 3.75 35.76
CA LEU A 139 3.31 5.14 35.31
C LEU A 139 4.35 6.03 35.99
N GLY A 140 4.57 5.84 37.30
CA GLY A 140 5.53 6.64 38.08
C GLY A 140 7.01 6.27 37.87
N SER A 141 7.30 5.04 37.44
CA SER A 141 8.67 4.57 37.16
C SER A 141 9.04 4.60 35.67
N PHE A 142 8.07 4.85 34.79
CA PHE A 142 8.29 4.84 33.35
C PHE A 142 9.32 5.90 32.94
N PRO A 143 10.29 5.55 32.08
CA PRO A 143 11.36 6.47 31.71
C PRO A 143 10.84 7.70 30.96
N MET A 144 11.24 8.89 31.42
CA MET A 144 10.93 10.16 30.74
C MET A 144 11.54 10.27 29.33
N ALA A 145 12.64 9.57 29.09
CA ALA A 145 13.27 9.45 27.79
C ALA A 145 13.76 8.01 27.59
N VAL A 146 13.45 7.43 26.43
CA VAL A 146 13.88 6.08 26.05
C VAL A 146 15.11 6.22 25.16
N PRO A 147 16.32 5.88 25.63
CA PRO A 147 17.54 6.00 24.84
C PRO A 147 17.54 4.96 23.72
N LEU A 148 17.68 5.44 22.48
CA LEU A 148 17.74 4.63 21.28
C LEU A 148 19.18 4.58 20.76
N ALA A 149 19.72 3.38 20.58
CA ALA A 149 21.06 3.17 20.03
C ALA A 149 20.96 2.53 18.65
N LEU A 150 21.52 3.20 17.63
CA LEU A 150 21.53 2.65 16.26
C LEU A 150 22.41 1.40 16.20
N HIS A 151 21.84 0.33 15.69
CA HIS A 151 22.55 -0.91 15.40
C HIS A 151 22.35 -1.28 13.94
N SER A 152 23.45 -1.66 13.30
CA SER A 152 23.49 -2.06 11.90
C SER A 152 24.23 -3.40 11.78
N SER A 153 23.63 -4.36 11.09
CA SER A 153 24.25 -5.65 10.75
C SER A 153 23.83 -6.08 9.35
N ILE A 154 24.36 -7.22 8.89
CA ILE A 154 24.08 -7.75 7.55
C ILE A 154 22.56 -7.96 7.41
N SER A 155 21.92 -7.17 6.55
CA SER A 155 20.47 -7.22 6.26
C SER A 155 19.54 -6.86 7.43
N TYR A 156 20.03 -6.18 8.47
CA TYR A 156 19.21 -5.64 9.56
C TYR A 156 19.71 -4.26 10.01
N LEU A 157 18.76 -3.36 10.27
CA LEU A 157 18.99 -2.00 10.75
C LEU A 157 17.85 -1.63 11.72
N GLY A 158 18.20 -1.13 12.90
CA GLY A 158 17.22 -0.76 13.91
C GLY A 158 17.82 0.01 15.08
N PHE A 159 16.96 0.52 15.95
CA PHE A 159 17.34 1.12 17.20
C PHE A 159 17.11 0.15 18.35
N PHE A 160 18.10 -0.05 19.22
CA PHE A 160 17.97 -0.84 20.43
C PHE A 160 17.75 0.06 21.65
N VAL A 161 16.91 -0.41 22.57
CA VAL A 161 16.69 0.22 23.86
C VAL A 161 17.63 -0.43 24.87
N ASN A 162 18.50 0.36 25.49
CA ASN A 162 19.55 -0.13 26.39
C ASN A 162 19.42 0.45 27.81
N GLY A 163 20.03 -0.24 28.77
CA GLY A 163 20.13 0.20 30.16
C GLY A 163 18.83 0.09 30.95
N SER A 164 18.77 0.83 32.07
CA SER A 164 17.65 0.82 33.02
C SER A 164 16.26 1.08 32.38
N PRO A 165 16.09 1.98 31.39
CA PRO A 165 14.80 2.15 30.71
C PRO A 165 14.27 0.86 30.05
N ALA A 166 15.15 0.01 29.52
CA ALA A 166 14.75 -1.26 28.93
C ALA A 166 14.21 -2.24 29.97
N ASP A 167 14.73 -2.20 31.20
CA ASP A 167 14.29 -3.05 32.30
C ASP A 167 12.88 -2.69 32.76
N VAL A 168 12.58 -1.39 32.89
CA VAL A 168 11.23 -0.89 33.22
C VAL A 168 10.21 -1.28 32.14
N ILE A 169 10.58 -1.17 30.85
CA ILE A 169 9.69 -1.57 29.75
C ILE A 169 9.46 -3.09 29.75
N ARG A 170 10.46 -3.90 30.12
CA ARG A 170 10.29 -5.35 30.28
C ARG A 170 9.41 -5.69 31.49
N GLU A 171 9.57 -4.97 32.59
CA GLU A 171 8.69 -5.09 33.77
C GLU A 171 7.24 -4.74 33.43
N PHE A 172 7.02 -3.71 32.60
CA PHE A 172 5.70 -3.36 32.09
C PHE A 172 5.08 -4.53 31.31
N ALA A 173 5.82 -5.10 30.36
CA ALA A 173 5.37 -6.23 29.56
C ALA A 173 5.06 -7.47 30.42
N MET A 174 5.87 -7.74 31.45
CA MET A 174 5.65 -8.84 32.40
C MET A 174 4.41 -8.61 33.27
N THR A 175 4.22 -7.37 33.73
CA THR A 175 3.04 -6.97 34.51
C THR A 175 1.77 -7.12 33.67
N PHE A 176 1.80 -6.64 32.43
CA PHE A 176 0.68 -6.83 31.49
C PHE A 176 0.36 -8.30 31.27
N ALA A 177 1.37 -9.15 31.03
CA ALA A 177 1.15 -10.58 30.86
C ALA A 177 0.52 -11.24 32.10
N THR A 178 0.94 -10.84 33.30
CA THR A 178 0.38 -11.33 34.57
C THR A 178 -1.07 -10.89 34.74
N GLU A 179 -1.38 -9.60 34.54
CA GLU A 179 -2.75 -9.09 34.66
C GLU A 179 -3.67 -9.67 33.57
N ALA A 180 -3.17 -9.88 32.34
CA ALA A 180 -3.92 -10.48 31.24
C ALA A 180 -4.22 -11.97 31.52
N SER A 181 -3.28 -12.69 32.13
CA SER A 181 -3.51 -14.06 32.60
C SER A 181 -4.57 -14.11 33.71
N LEU A 182 -4.50 -13.19 34.68
CA LEU A 182 -5.43 -13.14 35.81
C LEU A 182 -6.86 -12.71 35.43
N LEU A 183 -7.00 -11.71 34.54
CA LEU A 183 -8.30 -11.09 34.24
C LEU A 183 -8.96 -11.67 32.99
N ALA A 184 -8.16 -12.04 31.99
CA ALA A 184 -8.64 -12.46 30.67
C ALA A 184 -8.24 -13.89 30.30
N ASP A 185 -7.61 -14.65 31.22
CA ASP A 185 -7.19 -16.03 31.00
C ASP A 185 -6.29 -16.19 29.75
N CYS A 186 -5.49 -15.15 29.47
CA CYS A 186 -4.64 -15.09 28.29
C CYS A 186 -3.21 -15.54 28.63
N SER A 187 -2.66 -16.46 27.84
CA SER A 187 -1.25 -16.86 27.94
C SER A 187 -0.35 -15.92 27.13
N VAL A 188 -0.03 -14.76 27.70
CA VAL A 188 0.85 -13.77 27.08
C VAL A 188 2.31 -14.11 27.37
N LYS A 189 3.16 -14.18 26.33
CA LYS A 189 4.61 -14.36 26.46
C LYS A 189 5.32 -13.02 26.25
N PRO A 190 5.89 -12.40 27.30
CA PRO A 190 6.67 -11.16 27.16
C PRO A 190 7.90 -11.36 26.27
N CYS A 191 8.32 -10.29 25.59
CA CYS A 191 9.50 -10.30 24.75
C CYS A 191 10.77 -10.54 25.59
N THR A 192 11.44 -11.66 25.35
CA THR A 192 12.70 -12.03 26.01
C THR A 192 13.94 -11.53 25.27
N LYS A 193 13.77 -11.11 24.01
CA LYS A 193 14.84 -10.54 23.19
C LYS A 193 15.13 -9.11 23.63
N GLN A 194 16.30 -8.61 23.23
CA GLN A 194 16.63 -7.20 23.44
C GLN A 194 15.59 -6.32 22.75
N LEU A 195 15.03 -5.36 23.48
CA LEU A 195 14.00 -4.46 22.97
C LEU A 195 14.57 -3.60 21.84
N HIS A 196 13.89 -3.57 20.71
CA HIS A 196 14.34 -2.87 19.52
C HIS A 196 13.17 -2.34 18.69
N LEU A 197 13.43 -1.24 18.00
CA LEU A 197 12.61 -0.66 16.94
C LEU A 197 13.29 -0.98 15.61
N THR A 198 12.64 -1.78 14.78
CA THR A 198 13.18 -2.17 13.47
C THR A 198 12.96 -1.07 12.44
N LEU A 199 14.03 -0.63 11.78
CA LEU A 199 13.95 0.34 10.68
C LEU A 199 13.91 -0.35 9.32
N ALA A 200 14.74 -1.37 9.12
CA ALA A 200 14.80 -2.16 7.90
C ALA A 200 15.32 -3.56 8.22
N HIS A 201 14.74 -4.59 7.61
CA HIS A 201 15.30 -5.94 7.71
C HIS A 201 15.00 -6.76 6.45
N LYS A 202 15.81 -7.80 6.22
CA LYS A 202 15.77 -8.64 5.01
C LYS A 202 15.90 -7.83 3.72
N PHE A 203 16.70 -6.76 3.74
CA PHE A 203 17.02 -5.96 2.56
C PHE A 203 18.31 -6.44 1.90
N TYR A 204 18.50 -6.12 0.62
CA TYR A 204 19.69 -6.50 -0.12
C TYR A 204 20.97 -5.81 0.41
N PRO A 205 22.12 -6.50 0.49
CA PRO A 205 23.34 -5.92 1.04
C PRO A 205 23.80 -4.60 0.40
N HIS A 206 23.53 -4.38 -0.89
CA HIS A 206 23.89 -3.13 -1.58
C HIS A 206 23.09 -1.90 -1.09
N HIS A 207 21.94 -2.11 -0.42
CA HIS A 207 21.16 -1.02 0.19
C HIS A 207 21.69 -0.59 1.57
N GLN A 208 22.59 -1.36 2.20
CA GLN A 208 23.05 -1.14 3.57
C GLN A 208 23.54 0.30 3.80
N ARG A 209 24.44 0.78 2.94
CA ARG A 209 25.06 2.11 3.09
C ARG A 209 24.04 3.24 3.03
N ALA A 210 23.07 3.15 2.12
CA ALA A 210 22.02 4.16 1.97
C ALA A 210 21.10 4.17 3.20
N LEU A 211 20.68 2.99 3.65
CA LEU A 211 19.82 2.85 4.84
C LEU A 211 20.51 3.36 6.12
N GLU A 212 21.80 3.07 6.30
CA GLU A 212 22.59 3.60 7.41
C GLU A 212 22.69 5.13 7.40
N GLN A 213 22.89 5.72 6.22
CA GLN A 213 22.93 7.18 6.06
C GLN A 213 21.60 7.82 6.45
N LEU A 214 20.48 7.23 6.00
CA LEU A 214 19.14 7.69 6.36
C LEU A 214 18.87 7.54 7.86
N ALA A 215 19.28 6.42 8.47
CA ALA A 215 19.05 6.18 9.89
C ALA A 215 19.85 7.13 10.80
N ARG A 216 21.08 7.51 10.40
CA ARG A 216 21.89 8.50 11.12
C ARG A 216 21.31 9.92 11.07
N ALA A 217 20.45 10.22 10.10
CA ALA A 217 19.78 11.51 10.00
C ALA A 217 18.59 11.65 10.96
N ILE A 218 18.18 10.58 11.64
CA ILE A 218 17.07 10.61 12.61
C ILE A 218 17.57 11.25 13.92
N PRO A 219 16.98 12.38 14.36
CA PRO A 219 17.43 13.05 15.57
C PRO A 219 16.91 12.35 16.83
N LEU A 220 17.78 11.58 17.50
CA LEU A 220 17.43 10.79 18.69
C LEU A 220 17.40 11.61 20.00
N GLY A 221 17.77 12.89 19.96
CA GLY A 221 17.92 13.75 21.14
C GLY A 221 16.64 14.46 21.61
N HIS A 222 15.52 14.34 20.90
CA HIS A 222 14.26 14.98 21.30
C HIS A 222 13.47 14.06 22.24
N SER A 223 12.94 14.61 23.34
CA SER A 223 11.97 13.89 24.18
C SER A 223 10.77 13.49 23.34
N CYS A 224 10.50 12.19 23.27
CA CYS A 224 9.31 11.63 22.61
C CYS A 224 8.43 10.97 23.66
N GLN A 225 7.12 11.15 23.52
CA GLN A 225 6.16 10.40 24.30
C GLN A 225 6.05 8.99 23.73
N TRP A 226 5.82 8.03 24.62
CA TRP A 226 5.64 6.63 24.26
C TRP A 226 4.25 6.17 24.71
N THR A 227 3.61 5.40 23.85
CA THR A 227 2.28 4.86 24.09
C THR A 227 2.32 3.35 23.92
N ALA A 228 1.92 2.61 24.94
CA ALA A 228 1.61 1.18 24.78
C ALA A 228 0.28 1.04 24.06
N ALA A 229 0.24 0.33 22.96
CA ALA A 229 -0.93 0.18 22.11
C ALA A 229 -1.22 -1.30 21.87
N LEU A 230 -2.45 -1.70 22.18
CA LEU A 230 -2.96 -3.04 21.93
C LEU A 230 -3.58 -3.07 20.53
N TYR A 231 -3.08 -3.98 19.70
CA TYR A 231 -3.63 -4.25 18.37
C TYR A 231 -4.10 -5.68 18.30
N SER A 232 -5.03 -5.94 17.39
CA SER A 232 -5.43 -7.28 17.01
C SER A 232 -5.41 -7.49 15.51
N ARG A 233 -5.43 -8.75 15.11
CA ARG A 233 -5.61 -9.20 13.74
C ARG A 233 -6.44 -10.48 13.71
N ASP A 234 -7.04 -10.75 12.56
CA ASP A 234 -7.74 -12.01 12.33
C ASP A 234 -6.73 -13.16 12.17
N MET A 235 -6.81 -14.17 13.03
CA MET A 235 -5.84 -15.27 13.06
C MET A 235 -5.87 -16.12 11.77
N ARG A 236 -6.98 -16.09 11.03
CA ARG A 236 -7.16 -16.90 9.82
C ARG A 236 -6.25 -16.46 8.68
N PHE A 237 -5.89 -15.17 8.67
CA PHE A 237 -5.20 -14.53 7.54
C PHE A 237 -3.73 -14.22 7.85
N VAL A 238 -3.17 -14.77 8.92
CA VAL A 238 -1.77 -14.51 9.37
C VAL A 238 -0.72 -14.87 8.31
N HIS A 239 -1.02 -15.83 7.43
CA HIS A 239 -0.12 -16.24 6.35
C HIS A 239 -0.57 -15.76 4.97
N TYR A 240 -1.62 -14.94 4.91
CA TYR A 240 -2.21 -14.47 3.66
C TYR A 240 -1.48 -13.21 3.21
N GLN A 241 -1.40 -13.03 1.91
CA GLN A 241 -0.99 -11.76 1.34
C GLN A 241 -2.13 -10.75 1.42
N THR A 242 -1.84 -9.55 1.91
CA THR A 242 -2.80 -8.46 1.94
C THR A 242 -2.71 -7.62 0.68
N LEU A 243 -3.82 -7.51 -0.04
CA LEU A 243 -4.00 -6.62 -1.18
C LEU A 243 -4.94 -5.48 -0.81
N ARG A 244 -4.79 -4.33 -1.47
CA ARG A 244 -5.71 -3.20 -1.38
C ARG A 244 -6.24 -2.87 -2.76
N ALA A 245 -7.56 -2.79 -2.88
CA ALA A 245 -8.24 -2.37 -4.10
C ALA A 245 -7.94 -0.91 -4.43
N LEU A 246 -7.49 -0.65 -5.66
CA LEU A 246 -7.23 0.67 -6.20
C LEU A 246 -8.42 1.22 -6.97
N PHE A 247 -9.20 0.33 -7.59
CA PHE A 247 -10.34 0.69 -8.44
C PHE A 247 -11.60 -0.04 -8.00
N GLN A 248 -12.74 0.56 -8.33
CA GLN A 248 -14.03 -0.08 -8.14
C GLN A 248 -14.20 -1.21 -9.15
N TYR A 249 -14.73 -2.36 -8.70
CA TYR A 249 -15.07 -3.48 -9.57
C TYR A 249 -16.46 -4.00 -9.22
N LYS A 250 -17.30 -4.16 -10.24
CA LYS A 250 -18.65 -4.70 -10.11
C LYS A 250 -18.63 -6.12 -10.67
N PRO A 251 -18.99 -7.15 -9.88
CA PRO A 251 -19.03 -8.54 -10.32
C PRO A 251 -19.88 -8.72 -11.57
N GLN A 252 -19.38 -9.49 -12.52
CA GLN A 252 -20.10 -10.00 -13.68
C GLN A 252 -20.67 -11.39 -13.41
N ASN A 253 -19.98 -12.18 -12.59
CA ASN A 253 -20.39 -13.52 -12.19
C ASN A 253 -20.64 -13.62 -10.66
N MET A 254 -21.32 -14.68 -10.24
CA MET A 254 -21.72 -14.88 -8.83
C MET A 254 -20.55 -15.25 -7.91
N ASP A 255 -19.47 -15.77 -8.47
CA ASP A 255 -18.24 -16.18 -7.80
C ASP A 255 -17.20 -15.06 -7.72
N GLU A 256 -17.51 -13.86 -8.23
CA GLU A 256 -16.63 -12.69 -8.21
C GLU A 256 -16.91 -11.74 -7.04
N LEU A 257 -15.85 -11.11 -6.52
CA LEU A 257 -15.92 -10.16 -5.43
C LEU A 257 -16.17 -8.73 -5.91
N THR A 258 -17.08 -8.04 -5.23
CA THR A 258 -17.24 -6.59 -5.41
C THR A 258 -16.07 -5.86 -4.75
N LEU A 259 -15.36 -5.02 -5.51
CA LEU A 259 -14.27 -4.18 -4.99
C LEU A 259 -14.70 -2.73 -4.90
N ARG A 260 -14.34 -2.06 -3.82
CA ARG A 260 -14.37 -0.60 -3.68
C ARG A 260 -12.94 -0.08 -3.45
N PRO A 261 -12.58 1.11 -3.96
CA PRO A 261 -11.27 1.68 -3.69
C PRO A 261 -11.00 1.77 -2.18
N GLY A 262 -9.86 1.22 -1.75
CA GLY A 262 -9.48 1.14 -0.33
C GLY A 262 -9.88 -0.16 0.38
N ASP A 263 -10.73 -1.02 -0.21
CA ASP A 263 -11.04 -2.33 0.37
C ASP A 263 -9.76 -3.19 0.47
N TYR A 264 -9.63 -3.96 1.55
CA TYR A 264 -8.56 -4.94 1.72
C TYR A 264 -9.04 -6.34 1.39
N ILE A 265 -8.15 -7.12 0.78
CA ILE A 265 -8.40 -8.49 0.35
C ILE A 265 -7.26 -9.39 0.85
N PHE A 266 -7.61 -10.48 1.51
CA PHE A 266 -6.67 -11.50 1.93
C PHE A 266 -6.58 -12.59 0.86
N VAL A 267 -5.36 -12.87 0.39
CA VAL A 267 -5.09 -13.85 -0.66
C VAL A 267 -4.19 -14.93 -0.11
N ASP A 268 -4.63 -16.18 -0.16
CA ASP A 268 -3.80 -17.34 0.16
C ASP A 268 -2.90 -17.67 -1.04
N PRO A 269 -1.57 -17.52 -0.95
CA PRO A 269 -0.69 -17.81 -2.07
C PRO A 269 -0.71 -19.28 -2.51
N THR A 270 -1.19 -20.20 -1.67
CA THR A 270 -1.25 -21.64 -1.96
C THR A 270 -2.50 -22.07 -2.70
N GLN A 271 -3.53 -21.21 -2.78
CA GLN A 271 -4.83 -21.53 -3.37
C GLN A 271 -5.11 -20.68 -4.61
N GLN A 272 -4.12 -20.54 -5.50
CA GLN A 272 -4.23 -19.73 -6.72
C GLN A 272 -4.27 -20.56 -8.01
N ASP A 273 -4.15 -21.90 -7.93
CA ASP A 273 -4.12 -22.77 -9.10
C ASP A 273 -5.44 -22.78 -9.89
N GLU A 274 -6.55 -22.45 -9.22
CA GLU A 274 -7.89 -22.31 -9.82
C GLU A 274 -8.07 -20.96 -10.54
N ALA A 275 -7.19 -19.98 -10.29
CA ALA A 275 -7.30 -18.65 -10.87
C ALA A 275 -6.73 -18.63 -12.30
N SER A 276 -7.53 -18.11 -13.24
CA SER A 276 -7.06 -17.83 -14.60
C SER A 276 -6.12 -16.63 -14.62
N GLU A 277 -5.32 -16.51 -15.68
CA GLU A 277 -4.37 -15.39 -15.85
C GLU A 277 -5.08 -14.03 -15.70
N GLY A 278 -4.51 -13.15 -14.86
CA GLY A 278 -5.06 -11.82 -14.56
C GLY A 278 -6.14 -11.79 -13.46
N TRP A 279 -6.51 -12.94 -12.91
CA TRP A 279 -7.43 -13.08 -11.79
C TRP A 279 -6.72 -13.63 -10.56
N VAL A 280 -7.25 -13.29 -9.39
CA VAL A 280 -6.77 -13.81 -8.10
C VAL A 280 -7.98 -14.18 -7.25
N ILE A 281 -7.87 -15.23 -6.45
CA ILE A 281 -8.90 -15.61 -5.49
C ILE A 281 -8.54 -15.04 -4.14
N GLY A 282 -9.48 -14.30 -3.55
CA GLY A 282 -9.28 -13.66 -2.26
C GLY A 282 -10.51 -13.67 -1.38
N ILE A 283 -10.32 -13.22 -0.15
CA ILE A 283 -11.37 -13.01 0.85
C ILE A 283 -11.43 -11.52 1.16
N SER A 284 -12.60 -10.93 0.96
CA SER A 284 -12.85 -9.51 1.26
C SER A 284 -12.83 -9.29 2.77
N GLN A 285 -11.97 -8.39 3.28
CA GLN A 285 -11.98 -8.01 4.70
C GLN A 285 -13.32 -7.38 5.09
N ARG A 286 -13.95 -6.65 4.16
CA ARG A 286 -15.20 -5.92 4.43
C ARG A 286 -16.39 -6.85 4.60
N THR A 287 -16.43 -7.96 3.88
CA THR A 287 -17.63 -8.83 3.82
C THR A 287 -17.39 -10.26 4.28
N GLY A 288 -16.15 -10.67 4.51
CA GLY A 288 -15.77 -12.05 4.81
C GLY A 288 -15.96 -13.05 3.66
N CYS A 289 -16.56 -12.63 2.53
CA CYS A 289 -16.82 -13.50 1.39
C CYS A 289 -15.54 -13.81 0.59
N ARG A 290 -15.44 -15.05 0.09
CA ARG A 290 -14.42 -15.50 -0.87
C ARG A 290 -14.93 -15.31 -2.31
N GLY A 291 -14.04 -14.95 -3.22
CA GLY A 291 -14.34 -14.98 -4.66
C GLY A 291 -13.18 -14.48 -5.53
N PHE A 292 -13.42 -14.45 -6.83
CA PHE A 292 -12.47 -13.98 -7.83
C PHE A 292 -12.44 -12.47 -7.91
N LEU A 293 -11.26 -11.90 -8.14
CA LEU A 293 -11.09 -10.48 -8.40
C LEU A 293 -9.98 -10.24 -9.44
N PRO A 294 -10.05 -9.15 -10.23
CA PRO A 294 -9.01 -8.80 -11.18
C PRO A 294 -7.73 -8.36 -10.45
N GLU A 295 -6.60 -9.02 -10.72
CA GLU A 295 -5.32 -8.77 -10.04
C GLU A 295 -4.85 -7.33 -10.26
N ASN A 296 -4.99 -6.82 -11.50
CA ASN A 296 -4.58 -5.48 -11.90
C ASN A 296 -5.39 -4.34 -11.26
N TYR A 297 -6.43 -4.66 -10.49
CA TYR A 297 -7.22 -3.68 -9.73
C TYR A 297 -6.71 -3.49 -8.30
N THR A 298 -5.66 -4.21 -7.92
CA THR A 298 -5.14 -4.23 -6.56
C THR A 298 -3.65 -3.92 -6.51
N ASP A 299 -3.17 -3.51 -5.34
CA ASP A 299 -1.75 -3.39 -5.02
C ASP A 299 -1.46 -4.03 -3.67
N ARG A 300 -0.19 -4.40 -3.43
CA ARG A 300 0.23 -4.99 -2.15
C ARG A 300 0.12 -3.97 -1.03
N ALA A 301 -0.75 -4.26 -0.06
CA ALA A 301 -0.87 -3.49 1.17
C ALA A 301 0.14 -3.93 2.23
N SER A 302 0.23 -3.16 3.30
CA SER A 302 0.97 -3.57 4.49
C SER A 302 0.08 -4.43 5.38
N GLU A 303 0.64 -5.49 5.99
CA GLU A 303 -0.14 -6.39 6.86
C GLU A 303 -0.85 -5.63 7.98
N SER A 304 -0.14 -4.69 8.60
CA SER A 304 -0.67 -3.87 9.70
C SER A 304 -1.77 -2.90 9.30
N ASP A 305 -2.01 -2.66 8.02
CA ASP A 305 -3.11 -1.82 7.55
C ASP A 305 -4.47 -2.44 7.89
N THR A 306 -4.53 -3.76 8.07
CA THR A 306 -5.75 -4.50 8.43
C THR A 306 -5.89 -4.72 9.93
N TRP A 307 -4.88 -4.36 10.72
CA TRP A 307 -4.91 -4.58 12.17
C TRP A 307 -5.84 -3.59 12.84
N VAL A 308 -6.57 -4.08 13.83
CA VAL A 308 -7.53 -3.29 14.59
C VAL A 308 -6.82 -2.71 15.80
N LYS A 309 -6.93 -1.40 15.98
CA LYS A 309 -6.38 -0.72 17.16
C LYS A 309 -7.43 -0.67 18.26
N HIS A 310 -7.10 -1.20 19.43
CA HIS A 310 -8.01 -1.30 20.57
C HIS A 310 -7.80 -0.15 21.56
N ARG A 311 -7.02 -0.39 22.62
CA ARG A 311 -6.74 0.57 23.69
C ARG A 311 -5.28 0.97 23.68
N MET A 312 -5.06 2.19 24.14
CA MET A 312 -3.76 2.79 24.29
C MET A 312 -3.56 3.23 25.73
N TYR A 313 -2.34 3.11 26.22
CA TYR A 313 -1.90 3.67 27.49
C TYR A 313 -0.70 4.58 27.24
N THR A 314 -0.81 5.85 27.60
CA THR A 314 0.24 6.85 27.40
C THR A 314 0.93 7.13 28.72
N PHE A 315 2.25 6.98 28.77
CA PHE A 315 3.05 7.17 29.97
C PHE A 315 3.41 8.65 30.16
N SER A 316 2.40 9.49 30.40
CA SER A 316 2.60 10.90 30.76
C SER A 316 1.91 11.19 32.08
N LEU A 317 2.62 11.80 33.03
CA LEU A 317 1.95 12.50 34.13
C LEU A 317 1.22 13.69 33.52
N ALA A 318 -0.08 13.55 33.28
CA ALA A 318 -0.92 14.72 33.07
C ALA A 318 -0.75 15.60 34.31
N THR A 319 -0.23 16.81 34.14
CA THR A 319 -0.37 17.84 35.17
C THR A 319 -1.87 18.11 35.25
N ASP A 320 -2.51 17.70 36.33
CA ASP A 320 -3.94 17.89 36.58
C ASP A 320 -4.29 19.39 36.55
N LEU A 321 -4.66 19.88 35.37
CA LEU A 321 -5.41 21.12 35.19
C LEU A 321 -6.90 20.76 35.15
N ASN A 322 -7.40 20.17 36.23
CA ASN A 322 -8.84 20.04 36.49
C ASN A 322 -9.12 20.09 38.00
N SER A 323 -8.81 21.25 38.59
CA SER A 323 -9.47 21.70 39.81
C SER A 323 -9.91 23.15 39.66
N ARG A 324 -10.96 23.38 38.86
CA ARG A 324 -11.88 24.49 39.07
C ARG A 324 -13.25 24.12 38.52
N LYS A 325 -14.04 23.56 39.43
CA LYS A 325 -15.48 23.57 39.40
C LYS A 325 -15.95 25.02 39.45
N ASP A 326 -16.80 25.44 38.53
CA ASP A 326 -18.14 26.01 38.81
C ASP A 326 -18.69 26.78 37.60
N GLY A 327 -19.99 26.60 37.35
CA GLY A 327 -20.83 27.63 36.75
C GLY A 327 -21.55 27.26 35.46
N GLU A 328 -22.82 26.89 35.60
CA GLU A 328 -23.82 26.72 34.54
C GLU A 328 -23.93 27.92 33.58
N ALA A 329 -24.27 27.66 32.31
CA ALA A 329 -25.50 28.20 31.69
C ALA A 329 -25.69 27.67 30.26
N SER A 330 -26.83 27.02 30.07
CA SER A 330 -27.49 26.74 28.79
C SER A 330 -27.55 27.98 27.89
N SER A 331 -27.24 27.85 26.60
CA SER A 331 -28.18 28.27 25.54
C SER A 331 -27.81 27.68 24.17
N ARG A 332 -28.88 27.41 23.42
CA ARG A 332 -28.97 26.75 22.12
C ARG A 332 -28.33 27.61 21.02
N CYS A 333 -27.73 26.98 20.01
CA CYS A 333 -27.62 27.59 18.68
C CYS A 333 -27.77 26.52 17.58
N SER A 334 -28.98 26.46 17.03
CA SER A 334 -29.22 26.02 15.66
C SER A 334 -28.88 27.18 14.72
N GLY A 335 -28.24 26.90 13.58
CA GLY A 335 -28.15 27.87 12.48
C GLY A 335 -26.87 27.81 11.66
N GLU A 336 -26.96 27.11 10.53
CA GLU A 336 -26.41 27.48 9.21
C GLU A 336 -24.90 27.73 9.05
N PHE A 337 -24.24 26.76 8.40
CA PHE A 337 -22.94 26.90 7.77
C PHE A 337 -23.08 27.57 6.38
N LEU A 338 -22.45 28.73 6.20
CA LEU A 338 -21.92 29.16 4.90
C LEU A 338 -20.53 29.80 5.08
N PRO A 339 -19.63 29.68 4.09
CA PRO A 339 -18.18 29.82 4.28
C PRO A 339 -17.68 31.24 4.01
N GLN A 340 -16.91 31.80 4.95
CA GLN A 340 -16.22 33.08 4.76
C GLN A 340 -14.82 32.87 4.19
N THR A 341 -14.65 33.44 3.00
CA THR A 341 -13.38 33.67 2.32
C THR A 341 -12.71 34.94 2.84
N ALA A 342 -11.37 34.94 2.73
CA ALA A 342 -10.48 36.09 2.60
C ALA A 342 -10.10 36.88 3.88
N ARG A 343 -8.90 36.61 4.41
CA ARG A 343 -7.66 37.32 4.05
C ARG A 343 -6.51 36.93 5.00
N SER A 344 -5.41 36.43 4.44
CA SER A 344 -4.07 36.88 4.82
C SER A 344 -3.11 36.60 3.66
N LEU A 345 -2.89 37.64 2.88
CA LEU A 345 -2.10 37.71 1.65
C LEU A 345 -0.61 38.03 1.95
N SER A 346 -0.02 37.41 2.98
CA SER A 346 1.33 37.79 3.43
C SER A 346 2.27 36.63 3.78
N SER A 347 2.10 35.45 3.17
CA SER A 347 3.03 34.32 3.37
C SER A 347 3.51 33.62 2.08
N LEU A 348 3.08 34.07 0.90
CA LEU A 348 3.50 33.48 -0.39
C LEU A 348 4.76 34.12 -1.01
N GLN A 349 5.36 35.13 -0.37
CA GLN A 349 6.61 35.75 -0.83
C GLN A 349 7.85 35.34 -0.02
N ALA A 350 7.73 34.37 0.90
CA ALA A 350 8.86 33.80 1.66
C ALA A 350 9.25 32.37 1.23
N LEU A 351 8.72 31.88 0.10
CA LEU A 351 8.98 30.55 -0.46
C LEU A 351 9.54 30.65 -1.89
N GLN A 352 10.51 31.53 -2.11
CA GLN A 352 11.27 31.59 -3.37
C GLN A 352 12.78 31.52 -3.11
N ALA A 353 13.18 30.35 -2.63
CA ALA A 353 14.49 29.76 -2.93
C ALA A 353 14.33 28.24 -3.09
N THR A 354 13.31 27.81 -3.84
CA THR A 354 13.14 26.41 -4.20
C THR A 354 14.13 26.04 -5.29
N VAL A 355 15.15 25.26 -4.91
CA VAL A 355 15.94 24.46 -5.86
C VAL A 355 14.97 23.58 -6.65
N ALA A 356 14.80 23.87 -7.94
CA ALA A 356 13.95 23.07 -8.82
C ALA A 356 14.47 21.62 -8.87
N ARG A 357 13.75 20.69 -8.21
CA ARG A 357 14.06 19.26 -8.25
C ARG A 357 13.77 18.73 -9.66
N LYS A 358 14.72 18.01 -10.27
CA LYS A 358 14.47 17.28 -11.53
C LYS A 358 13.55 16.09 -11.23
N SER A 359 12.40 16.03 -11.88
CA SER A 359 11.44 14.93 -11.80
C SER A 359 11.37 14.19 -13.13
N VAL A 360 11.20 12.87 -13.08
CA VAL A 360 10.98 12.01 -14.27
C VAL A 360 9.60 11.39 -14.16
N LEU A 361 8.79 11.54 -15.20
CA LEU A 361 7.47 10.92 -15.34
C LEU A 361 7.56 9.84 -16.42
N VAL A 362 7.24 8.60 -16.05
CA VAL A 362 7.20 7.46 -16.99
C VAL A 362 5.74 7.17 -17.32
N VAL A 363 5.41 7.14 -18.60
CA VAL A 363 4.03 6.95 -19.10
C VAL A 363 4.01 5.77 -20.07
N ARG A 364 3.13 4.80 -19.83
CA ARG A 364 2.86 3.72 -20.78
C ARG A 364 2.02 4.26 -21.94
N HIS A 365 2.22 3.72 -23.15
CA HIS A 365 1.38 4.06 -24.29
C HIS A 365 -0.10 3.72 -24.02
N GLY A 366 -1.02 4.41 -24.71
CA GLY A 366 -2.46 4.09 -24.67
C GLY A 366 -2.81 2.74 -25.29
N GLU A 367 -4.10 2.38 -25.25
CA GLU A 367 -4.62 1.13 -25.84
C GLU A 367 -4.18 0.94 -27.30
N ARG A 368 -3.73 -0.28 -27.62
CA ARG A 368 -3.28 -0.67 -28.97
C ARG A 368 -4.38 -1.37 -29.75
N LEU A 369 -4.38 -1.21 -31.06
CA LEU A 369 -5.34 -1.89 -31.94
C LEU A 369 -5.22 -3.42 -31.95
N ASP A 370 -3.99 -3.95 -31.99
CA ASP A 370 -3.73 -5.39 -32.03
C ASP A 370 -4.18 -6.12 -30.76
N GLN A 371 -4.17 -5.41 -29.62
CA GLN A 371 -4.61 -5.95 -28.34
C GLN A 371 -6.13 -6.16 -28.31
N ILE A 372 -6.90 -5.33 -29.01
CA ILE A 372 -8.37 -5.38 -29.00
C ILE A 372 -8.91 -6.23 -30.14
N PHE A 373 -8.38 -6.04 -31.35
CA PHE A 373 -8.87 -6.70 -32.55
C PHE A 373 -8.07 -7.97 -32.91
N GLY A 374 -7.11 -8.35 -32.05
CA GLY A 374 -6.30 -9.55 -32.20
C GLY A 374 -5.29 -9.48 -33.35
N LYS A 375 -4.63 -10.60 -33.62
CA LYS A 375 -3.54 -10.69 -34.62
C LYS A 375 -3.98 -10.40 -36.06
N SER A 376 -5.26 -10.57 -36.38
CA SER A 376 -5.82 -10.30 -37.71
C SER A 376 -6.36 -8.88 -37.87
N TRP A 377 -6.13 -7.98 -36.92
CA TRP A 377 -6.64 -6.59 -36.95
C TRP A 377 -6.34 -5.87 -38.28
N LEU A 378 -5.16 -6.13 -38.85
CA LEU A 378 -4.73 -5.49 -40.09
C LEU A 378 -5.54 -5.96 -41.30
N GLN A 379 -5.92 -7.25 -41.32
CA GLN A 379 -6.78 -7.81 -42.36
C GLN A 379 -8.20 -7.24 -42.25
N GLN A 380 -8.67 -6.98 -41.04
CA GLN A 380 -10.00 -6.42 -40.80
C GLN A 380 -10.11 -4.99 -41.35
N CYS A 381 -9.05 -4.18 -41.30
CA CYS A 381 -9.05 -2.78 -41.76
C CYS A 381 -8.43 -2.53 -43.14
N SER A 382 -8.11 -3.59 -43.90
CA SER A 382 -7.54 -3.49 -45.24
C SER A 382 -8.56 -3.88 -46.31
N THR A 383 -8.79 -3.00 -47.28
CA THR A 383 -9.58 -3.32 -48.47
C THR A 383 -8.79 -4.21 -49.45
N PRO A 384 -9.43 -4.88 -50.42
CA PRO A 384 -8.74 -5.70 -51.43
C PRO A 384 -7.70 -4.94 -52.26
N ASP A 385 -7.86 -3.62 -52.44
CA ASP A 385 -6.90 -2.72 -53.09
C ASP A 385 -5.79 -2.21 -52.14
N GLY A 386 -5.73 -2.73 -50.91
CA GLY A 386 -4.68 -2.42 -49.93
C GLY A 386 -4.83 -1.07 -49.24
N LYS A 387 -6.03 -0.45 -49.29
CA LYS A 387 -6.33 0.80 -48.61
C LYS A 387 -6.87 0.56 -47.21
N TYR A 388 -6.60 1.52 -46.33
CA TYR A 388 -7.17 1.53 -44.99
C TYR A 388 -8.64 1.94 -45.01
N TYR A 389 -9.47 1.19 -44.31
CA TYR A 389 -10.83 1.61 -43.95
C TYR A 389 -11.10 1.30 -42.48
N ARG A 390 -12.14 1.91 -41.91
CA ARG A 390 -12.47 1.78 -40.48
C ARG A 390 -13.68 0.84 -40.33
N PRO A 391 -13.46 -0.45 -40.01
CA PRO A 391 -14.56 -1.40 -39.83
C PRO A 391 -15.30 -1.18 -38.50
N ASP A 392 -14.63 -0.61 -37.49
CA ASP A 392 -15.18 -0.33 -36.16
C ASP A 392 -14.75 1.08 -35.69
N LEU A 393 -15.57 1.72 -34.84
CA LEU A 393 -15.32 3.09 -34.37
C LEU A 393 -14.04 3.21 -33.52
N ASN A 394 -13.61 2.12 -32.88
CA ASN A 394 -12.37 2.06 -32.13
C ASN A 394 -11.12 1.96 -33.03
N PHE A 395 -11.28 1.83 -34.35
CA PHE A 395 -10.20 2.07 -35.30
C PHE A 395 -9.96 3.58 -35.50
N PRO A 396 -8.69 4.03 -35.56
CA PRO A 396 -8.34 5.44 -35.71
C PRO A 396 -8.87 6.03 -37.02
N CYS A 397 -9.07 7.34 -37.08
CA CYS A 397 -9.61 8.00 -38.27
C CYS A 397 -8.75 7.81 -39.54
N SER A 398 -7.44 7.62 -39.37
CA SER A 398 -6.47 7.45 -40.44
C SER A 398 -5.19 6.80 -39.92
N LEU A 399 -4.45 6.14 -40.81
CA LEU A 399 -3.10 5.64 -40.53
C LEU A 399 -2.03 6.57 -41.16
N PRO A 400 -0.86 6.75 -40.51
CA PRO A 400 0.29 7.40 -41.12
C PRO A 400 0.72 6.75 -42.44
N ARG A 401 1.33 7.52 -43.34
CA ARG A 401 1.97 6.94 -44.52
C ARG A 401 3.27 6.24 -44.10
N ARG A 402 3.53 5.07 -44.68
CA ARG A 402 4.76 4.29 -44.50
C ARG A 402 5.28 3.83 -45.86
N SER A 403 6.60 3.72 -45.97
CA SER A 403 7.30 3.35 -47.21
C SER A 403 6.86 2.01 -47.83
N ARG A 404 6.52 0.98 -47.02
CA ARG A 404 6.01 -0.32 -47.53
C ARG A 404 4.50 -0.52 -47.31
N GLY A 405 3.78 0.57 -47.07
CA GLY A 405 2.31 0.59 -46.97
C GLY A 405 1.76 -0.02 -45.68
N ILE A 406 0.52 -0.52 -45.75
CA ILE A 406 -0.25 -0.95 -44.58
C ILE A 406 0.35 -2.18 -43.86
N LYS A 407 1.15 -3.00 -44.55
CA LYS A 407 1.76 -4.22 -43.98
C LYS A 407 2.75 -3.93 -42.85
N ASP A 408 3.42 -2.78 -42.87
CA ASP A 408 4.41 -2.43 -41.84
C ASP A 408 3.80 -2.22 -40.46
N PHE A 409 2.48 -2.02 -40.36
CA PHE A 409 1.81 -1.87 -39.08
C PHE A 409 1.62 -3.20 -38.33
N GLU A 410 1.76 -4.35 -38.99
CA GLU A 410 1.53 -5.67 -38.38
C GLU A 410 2.33 -5.86 -37.08
N ASN A 411 3.61 -5.46 -37.10
CA ASN A 411 4.53 -5.55 -35.95
C ASN A 411 4.79 -4.20 -35.27
N ASP A 412 4.06 -3.15 -35.65
CA ASP A 412 4.12 -1.84 -35.01
C ASP A 412 2.74 -1.16 -35.04
N PRO A 413 1.78 -1.71 -34.26
CA PRO A 413 0.38 -1.31 -34.32
C PRO A 413 0.18 0.12 -33.77
N PRO A 414 -0.78 0.89 -34.32
CA PRO A 414 -1.15 2.20 -33.80
C PRO A 414 -2.02 2.09 -32.53
N LEU A 415 -2.24 3.24 -31.90
CA LEU A 415 -3.29 3.41 -30.90
C LEU A 415 -4.69 3.22 -31.51
N SER A 416 -5.61 2.68 -30.70
CA SER A 416 -7.05 2.69 -30.97
C SER A 416 -7.65 4.08 -30.71
N SER A 417 -8.92 4.30 -31.08
CA SER A 417 -9.64 5.54 -30.74
C SER A 417 -9.72 5.74 -29.22
N CYS A 418 -9.92 4.68 -28.43
CA CYS A 418 -9.86 4.72 -26.98
C CYS A 418 -8.44 5.02 -26.47
N GLY A 419 -7.38 4.46 -27.07
CA GLY A 419 -6.00 4.79 -26.74
C GLY A 419 -5.64 6.26 -27.00
N ILE A 420 -6.20 6.83 -28.07
CA ILE A 420 -6.10 8.26 -28.38
C ILE A 420 -6.78 9.09 -27.28
N PHE A 421 -8.01 8.73 -26.90
CA PHE A 421 -8.76 9.39 -25.84
C PHE A 421 -8.05 9.35 -24.48
N GLN A 422 -7.52 8.19 -24.08
CA GLN A 422 -6.72 8.02 -22.86
C GLN A 422 -5.51 8.96 -22.84
N SER A 423 -4.80 9.06 -23.96
CA SER A 423 -3.61 9.90 -24.09
C SER A 423 -3.94 11.38 -23.93
N ARG A 424 -5.08 11.83 -24.49
CA ARG A 424 -5.54 13.21 -24.35
C ARG A 424 -5.93 13.55 -22.92
N ILE A 425 -6.75 12.72 -22.27
CA ILE A 425 -7.14 12.95 -20.86
C ILE A 425 -5.91 13.02 -19.95
N ALA A 426 -4.90 12.18 -20.19
CA ALA A 426 -3.65 12.24 -19.43
C ALA A 426 -2.92 13.59 -19.64
N GLY A 427 -2.89 14.12 -20.86
CA GLY A 427 -2.32 15.44 -21.15
C GLY A 427 -3.09 16.58 -20.51
N ASP A 428 -4.42 16.53 -20.53
CA ASP A 428 -5.31 17.51 -19.90
C ASP A 428 -5.12 17.55 -18.38
N ALA A 429 -5.09 16.38 -17.73
CA ALA A 429 -4.80 16.27 -16.29
C ALA A 429 -3.39 16.79 -15.94
N LEU A 430 -2.40 16.58 -16.81
CA LEU A 430 -1.06 17.14 -16.63
C LEU A 430 -1.06 18.67 -16.76
N LEU A 431 -1.88 19.23 -17.64
CA LEU A 431 -2.04 20.68 -17.76
C LEU A 431 -2.63 21.27 -16.47
N ASP A 432 -3.70 20.67 -15.95
CA ASP A 432 -4.38 21.10 -14.72
C ASP A 432 -3.47 21.04 -13.49
N SER A 433 -2.55 20.07 -13.45
CA SER A 433 -1.60 19.93 -12.35
C SER A 433 -0.53 21.04 -12.30
N GLY A 434 -0.39 21.84 -13.36
CA GLY A 434 0.63 22.90 -13.45
C GLY A 434 2.07 22.40 -13.55
N ILE A 435 2.29 21.11 -13.81
CA ILE A 435 3.62 20.52 -13.97
C ILE A 435 4.30 21.06 -15.24
N ARG A 436 5.55 21.49 -15.12
CA ARG A 436 6.35 21.97 -16.26
C ARG A 436 7.15 20.83 -16.89
N ILE A 437 6.78 20.45 -18.10
CA ILE A 437 7.55 19.49 -18.90
C ILE A 437 8.69 20.22 -19.63
N SER A 438 9.92 19.71 -19.47
CA SER A 438 11.12 20.28 -20.08
C SER A 438 11.70 19.44 -21.23
N SER A 439 11.44 18.13 -21.25
CA SER A 439 11.92 17.21 -22.28
C SER A 439 11.00 15.99 -22.33
N VAL A 440 10.82 15.42 -23.53
CA VAL A 440 10.03 14.20 -23.75
C VAL A 440 10.88 13.20 -24.51
N PHE A 441 10.99 11.99 -23.96
CA PHE A 441 11.68 10.85 -24.56
C PHE A 441 10.66 9.74 -24.82
N VAL A 442 10.73 9.11 -25.97
CA VAL A 442 9.76 8.08 -26.38
C VAL A 442 10.45 6.85 -26.94
N SER A 443 9.87 5.69 -26.66
CA SER A 443 10.19 4.46 -27.37
C SER A 443 9.87 4.63 -28.87
N PRO A 444 10.64 4.01 -29.79
CA PRO A 444 10.43 4.14 -31.23
C PRO A 444 9.16 3.42 -31.75
N ALA A 445 8.42 2.71 -30.91
CA ALA A 445 7.13 2.14 -31.28
C ALA A 445 6.10 3.23 -31.62
N LEU A 446 5.34 3.07 -32.71
CA LEU A 446 4.38 4.08 -33.18
C LEU A 446 3.37 4.47 -32.09
N ARG A 447 2.84 3.49 -31.35
CA ARG A 447 1.94 3.69 -30.20
C ARG A 447 2.50 4.66 -29.15
N CYS A 448 3.81 4.60 -28.88
CA CYS A 448 4.47 5.45 -27.90
C CYS A 448 4.62 6.87 -28.43
N VAL A 449 5.02 7.01 -29.71
CA VAL A 449 5.13 8.31 -30.37
C VAL A 449 3.78 9.01 -30.49
N GLN A 450 2.71 8.26 -30.81
CA GLN A 450 1.34 8.77 -30.84
C GLN A 450 0.86 9.23 -29.47
N THR A 451 1.10 8.44 -28.43
CA THR A 451 0.74 8.80 -27.05
C THR A 451 1.41 10.11 -26.64
N ALA A 452 2.72 10.25 -26.90
CA ALA A 452 3.47 11.44 -26.55
C ALA A 452 3.01 12.69 -27.30
N LYS A 453 2.71 12.57 -28.60
CA LYS A 453 2.14 13.67 -29.38
C LYS A 453 0.83 14.17 -28.78
N LEU A 454 -0.09 13.25 -28.49
CA LEU A 454 -1.42 13.59 -27.96
C LEU A 454 -1.34 14.24 -26.57
N ILE A 455 -0.46 13.75 -25.70
CA ILE A 455 -0.20 14.38 -24.40
C ILE A 455 0.35 15.80 -24.59
N LEU A 456 1.28 16.00 -25.53
CA LEU A 456 1.86 17.31 -25.81
C LEU A 456 0.87 18.30 -26.45
N GLU A 457 -0.07 17.81 -27.27
CA GLU A 457 -1.15 18.62 -27.85
C GLU A 457 -2.05 19.20 -26.76
N GLU A 458 -2.51 18.38 -25.81
CA GLU A 458 -3.37 18.86 -24.72
C GLU A 458 -2.62 19.78 -23.75
N LEU A 459 -1.32 19.52 -23.53
CA LEU A 459 -0.44 20.42 -22.77
C LEU A 459 -0.13 21.74 -23.48
N LYS A 460 -0.51 21.90 -24.75
CA LYS A 460 -0.18 23.07 -25.59
C LYS A 460 1.34 23.27 -25.75
N LEU A 461 2.08 22.16 -25.80
CA LEU A 461 3.54 22.12 -25.89
C LEU A 461 4.04 21.43 -27.17
N GLU A 462 3.14 20.96 -28.04
CA GLU A 462 3.44 20.18 -29.23
C GLU A 462 4.34 20.91 -30.24
N LYS A 463 4.26 22.24 -30.30
CA LYS A 463 5.14 23.07 -31.14
C LYS A 463 6.44 23.47 -30.45
N LYS A 464 6.47 23.42 -29.12
CA LYS A 464 7.57 23.94 -28.30
C LYS A 464 8.59 22.87 -27.94
N ILE A 465 8.12 21.67 -27.63
CA ILE A 465 8.97 20.54 -27.20
C ILE A 465 9.02 19.53 -28.33
N LYS A 466 10.24 19.24 -28.80
CA LYS A 466 10.49 18.17 -29.75
C LYS A 466 10.56 16.82 -29.03
N ILE A 467 9.99 15.79 -29.65
CA ILE A 467 9.98 14.41 -29.16
C ILE A 467 11.31 13.75 -29.49
N ARG A 468 12.02 13.24 -28.48
CA ARG A 468 13.28 12.52 -28.64
C ARG A 468 13.02 11.02 -28.68
N VAL A 469 13.25 10.40 -29.83
CA VAL A 469 13.07 8.96 -30.00
C VAL A 469 14.29 8.24 -29.44
N GLU A 470 14.11 7.45 -28.39
CA GLU A 470 15.16 6.72 -27.67
C GLU A 470 14.95 5.20 -27.79
N PRO A 471 15.73 4.51 -28.66
CA PRO A 471 15.66 3.06 -28.80
C PRO A 471 15.97 2.28 -27.52
N GLY A 472 16.76 2.84 -26.60
CA GLY A 472 17.12 2.21 -25.33
C GLY A 472 15.95 1.98 -24.36
N ILE A 473 14.81 2.65 -24.58
CA ILE A 473 13.57 2.44 -23.81
C ILE A 473 12.52 1.66 -24.62
N PHE A 474 12.93 0.96 -25.68
CA PHE A 474 12.07 0.01 -26.37
C PHE A 474 11.76 -1.21 -25.49
N GLU A 475 10.66 -1.89 -25.80
CA GLU A 475 10.20 -3.09 -25.08
C GLU A 475 11.26 -4.21 -25.12
N TRP A 476 11.20 -5.14 -24.18
CA TRP A 476 12.13 -6.27 -24.16
C TRP A 476 11.96 -7.13 -25.42
N THR A 477 13.01 -7.19 -26.24
CA THR A 477 13.02 -7.87 -27.55
C THR A 477 12.78 -9.38 -27.50
N LYS A 478 12.74 -10.00 -26.31
CA LYS A 478 12.33 -11.41 -26.14
C LYS A 478 10.81 -11.60 -26.30
N TRP A 479 10.02 -10.55 -26.10
CA TRP A 479 8.55 -10.58 -26.25
C TRP A 479 8.09 -10.35 -27.70
N GLU A 480 8.96 -9.84 -28.57
CA GLU A 480 8.72 -9.76 -30.01
C GLU A 480 8.92 -11.16 -30.62
N ALA A 481 7.83 -11.75 -31.12
CA ALA A 481 7.81 -13.14 -31.57
C ALA A 481 8.67 -13.36 -32.83
N GLY A 482 9.92 -13.79 -32.66
CA GLY A 482 10.73 -14.48 -33.67
C GLY A 482 11.51 -13.61 -34.66
N LYS A 483 12.84 -13.79 -34.68
CA LYS A 483 13.90 -13.48 -35.69
C LYS A 483 13.91 -12.15 -36.48
N THR A 484 12.88 -11.31 -36.42
CA THR A 484 12.76 -10.09 -37.23
C THR A 484 12.49 -8.92 -36.31
N THR A 485 13.41 -7.94 -36.29
CA THR A 485 13.19 -6.66 -35.62
C THR A 485 11.93 -5.99 -36.18
N PRO A 486 11.05 -5.43 -35.32
CA PRO A 486 9.85 -4.74 -35.79
C PRO A 486 10.24 -3.62 -36.75
N THR A 487 9.45 -3.45 -37.81
CA THR A 487 9.69 -2.38 -38.79
C THR A 487 9.10 -1.09 -38.24
N LEU A 488 9.91 -0.38 -37.47
CA LEU A 488 9.57 0.91 -36.89
C LEU A 488 9.71 2.03 -37.93
N MET A 489 8.92 3.09 -37.78
CA MET A 489 9.01 4.25 -38.68
C MET A 489 10.34 4.99 -38.53
N SER A 490 10.88 5.48 -39.64
CA SER A 490 12.07 6.35 -39.62
C SER A 490 11.73 7.73 -39.02
N LEU A 491 12.76 8.49 -38.62
CA LEU A 491 12.54 9.85 -38.09
C LEU A 491 11.93 10.77 -39.16
N GLU A 492 12.27 10.55 -40.43
CA GLU A 492 11.71 11.25 -41.58
C GLU A 492 10.25 10.89 -41.80
N GLU A 493 9.89 9.60 -41.77
CA GLU A 493 8.50 9.15 -41.90
C GLU A 493 7.63 9.68 -40.75
N LEU A 494 8.16 9.72 -39.52
CA LEU A 494 7.47 10.32 -38.38
C LEU A 494 7.27 11.84 -38.59
N LYS A 495 8.25 12.54 -39.14
CA LYS A 495 8.13 13.97 -39.43
C LYS A 495 7.09 14.24 -40.52
N GLU A 496 7.07 13.42 -41.59
CA GLU A 496 6.05 13.48 -42.64
C GLU A 496 4.64 13.18 -42.11
N ALA A 497 4.54 12.30 -41.11
CA ALA A 497 3.31 12.02 -40.38
C ALA A 497 2.92 13.10 -39.35
N ASN A 498 3.57 14.27 -39.40
CA ASN A 498 3.32 15.43 -38.55
C ASN A 498 3.57 15.15 -37.05
N PHE A 499 4.62 14.39 -36.73
CA PHE A 499 5.17 14.29 -35.38
C PHE A 499 6.33 15.29 -35.23
N ASN A 500 6.34 16.09 -34.16
CA ASN A 500 7.40 17.07 -33.91
C ASN A 500 8.66 16.39 -33.32
N ILE A 501 9.40 15.67 -34.15
CA ILE A 501 10.56 14.87 -33.75
C ILE A 501 11.84 15.72 -33.66
N ASP A 502 12.68 15.43 -32.67
CA ASP A 502 14.03 15.98 -32.53
C ASP A 502 15.04 15.21 -33.39
N THR A 503 15.31 15.70 -34.61
CA THR A 503 16.26 15.06 -35.54
C THR A 503 17.72 15.23 -35.11
N ASP A 504 18.00 16.18 -34.22
CA ASP A 504 19.35 16.45 -33.72
C ASP A 504 19.69 15.55 -32.52
N TYR A 505 18.68 14.86 -31.97
CA TYR A 505 18.85 13.92 -30.88
C TYR A 505 19.65 12.69 -31.34
N ARG A 506 20.78 12.46 -30.68
CA ARG A 506 21.58 11.24 -30.86
C ARG A 506 21.34 10.32 -29.68
N SER A 507 20.65 9.21 -29.92
CA SER A 507 20.61 8.09 -28.97
C SER A 507 22.03 7.56 -28.78
N LEU A 508 22.41 7.25 -27.54
CA LEU A 508 23.68 6.59 -27.28
C LEU A 508 23.68 5.23 -28.01
N PRO A 509 24.72 4.87 -28.78
CA PRO A 509 24.78 3.57 -29.42
C PRO A 509 24.74 2.50 -28.34
N TRP A 510 23.69 1.69 -28.37
CA TRP A 510 23.62 0.44 -27.64
C TRP A 510 24.73 -0.48 -28.20
N ALA A 511 25.95 -0.36 -27.67
CA ALA A 511 26.84 -1.50 -27.67
C ALA A 511 26.17 -2.53 -26.79
N CYS A 512 25.33 -3.35 -27.43
CA CYS A 512 24.64 -4.47 -26.87
C CYS A 512 25.55 -5.11 -25.82
N ALA A 513 25.07 -5.18 -24.58
CA ALA A 513 25.37 -6.27 -23.67
C ALA A 513 24.90 -7.59 -24.33
N SER A 514 25.49 -7.89 -25.49
CA SER A 514 25.60 -9.24 -25.99
C SER A 514 26.34 -9.97 -24.90
N VAL A 515 25.74 -11.06 -24.45
CA VAL A 515 26.41 -12.11 -23.71
C VAL A 515 27.57 -12.62 -24.57
N LYS A 516 28.65 -11.86 -24.71
CA LYS A 516 29.95 -12.42 -25.01
C LYS A 516 30.41 -12.97 -23.68
N LYS A 517 30.44 -14.30 -23.57
CA LYS A 517 31.20 -15.01 -22.55
C LYS A 517 32.53 -14.27 -22.38
N ILE A 518 32.69 -13.57 -21.26
CA ILE A 518 34.00 -13.06 -20.84
C ILE A 518 34.79 -14.32 -20.50
N LYS A 519 35.53 -14.86 -21.48
CA LYS A 519 36.60 -15.81 -21.19
C LYS A 519 37.72 -14.99 -20.57
N ARG A 520 37.97 -15.26 -19.29
CA ARG A 520 39.15 -14.80 -18.55
C ARG A 520 40.41 -15.12 -19.37
N LYS A 521 41.18 -14.10 -19.76
CA LYS A 521 42.55 -14.32 -20.25
C LYS A 521 43.42 -14.77 -19.07
N GLU A 522 44.35 -15.69 -19.31
CA GLU A 522 45.19 -16.31 -18.27
C GLU A 522 46.04 -15.33 -17.45
N ASN A 523 46.17 -14.07 -17.89
CA ASN A 523 46.95 -13.04 -17.18
C ASN A 523 46.12 -12.08 -16.30
N GLY A 524 44.87 -12.42 -15.96
CA GLY A 524 44.19 -11.78 -14.82
C GLY A 524 43.79 -10.31 -14.96
N SER A 525 43.64 -9.79 -16.18
CA SER A 525 42.92 -8.52 -16.42
C SER A 525 41.57 -8.82 -17.07
N TRP A 526 40.54 -8.11 -16.61
CA TRP A 526 39.18 -8.16 -17.17
C TRP A 526 39.12 -7.60 -18.58
#